data_AF-A0A5N5LX15-F1
#
_entry.id   AF-A0A5N5LX15-F1
#
_cell.length_a   1.000
_cell.length_b   1.000
_cell.length_c   1.000
_cell.angle_alpha   90.00
_cell.angle_beta   90.00
_cell.angle_gamma   90.00
#
_symmetry.space_group_name_H-M   'P 1'
#
loop_
_entity.id
_entity.type
_entity.pdbx_description
1 polymer ?
#
loop_
_entity_poly.entity_id
_entity_poly.type
_entity_poly.pdbx_seq_one_letter_code
_entity_poly.pdbx_strand_id
1 'polypeptide(L)'
;MDYAESHSKVMASVADLRIIRFDQALAKDGHVLLRYTAEGSHCGKSYKDIPASGKHAQWSAAAIFEVEDGKIRSFTKEWDQKTMQIQLGWGPVKASDDPRWKAEALANAEAVPKMKE
;
A
#
# COMPACT_ATOMS: atom_id res chain seq x y z
N MET A 1 18.34 7.17 -1.22
CA MET A 1 18.10 5.90 -1.94
C MET A 1 17.15 6.24 -3.07
N ASP A 2 17.44 5.80 -4.30
CA ASP A 2 16.55 6.04 -5.44
C ASP A 2 15.19 5.40 -5.18
N TYR A 3 14.11 6.16 -5.39
CA TYR A 3 12.74 5.68 -5.18
C TYR A 3 12.49 4.43 -6.03
N ALA A 4 12.90 4.45 -7.30
CA ALA A 4 12.65 3.33 -8.22
C ALA A 4 13.33 2.04 -7.72
N GLU A 5 14.59 2.14 -7.30
CA GLU A 5 15.31 1.01 -6.72
C GLU A 5 14.62 0.47 -5.45
N SER A 6 14.30 1.34 -4.50
CA SER A 6 13.65 0.92 -3.24
C SER A 6 12.26 0.31 -3.47
N HIS A 7 11.49 0.89 -4.40
CA HIS A 7 10.16 0.43 -4.76
C HIS A 7 10.22 -0.92 -5.48
N SER A 8 11.16 -1.10 -6.40
CA SER A 8 11.34 -2.36 -7.13
C SER A 8 11.60 -3.56 -6.21
N LYS A 9 12.32 -3.36 -5.09
CA LYS A 9 12.57 -4.43 -4.11
C LYS A 9 11.27 -4.88 -3.42
N VAL A 10 10.39 -3.93 -3.10
CA VAL A 10 9.06 -4.23 -2.54
C VAL A 10 8.23 -4.97 -3.58
N MET A 11 8.16 -4.49 -4.83
CA MET A 11 7.39 -5.12 -5.91
C MET A 11 7.91 -6.52 -6.24
N ALA A 12 9.22 -6.76 -6.15
CA ALA A 12 9.79 -8.08 -6.34
C ALA A 12 9.42 -9.07 -5.23
N SER A 13 9.08 -8.58 -4.03
CA SER A 13 8.65 -9.40 -2.89
C SER A 13 7.13 -9.66 -2.91
N VAL A 14 6.37 -8.74 -3.49
CA VAL A 14 4.91 -8.80 -3.69
C VAL A 14 4.60 -8.97 -5.18
N ALA A 15 5.04 -10.09 -5.76
CA ALA A 15 5.12 -10.28 -7.21
C ALA A 15 3.74 -10.42 -7.91
N ASP A 16 2.68 -10.66 -7.13
CA ASP A 16 1.29 -10.78 -7.58
C ASP A 16 0.47 -9.49 -7.33
N LEU A 17 1.13 -8.37 -7.02
CA LEU A 17 0.47 -7.11 -6.71
C LEU A 17 -0.46 -6.67 -7.85
N ARG A 18 -1.68 -6.28 -7.48
CA ARG A 18 -2.64 -5.67 -8.41
C ARG A 18 -3.45 -4.57 -7.75
N ILE A 19 -3.86 -3.60 -8.55
CA ILE A 19 -4.86 -2.61 -8.15
C ILE A 19 -6.23 -3.26 -8.31
N ILE A 20 -7.04 -3.25 -7.25
CA ILE A 20 -8.39 -3.86 -7.26
C ILE A 20 -9.49 -2.86 -7.51
N ARG A 21 -9.30 -1.58 -7.15
CA ARG A 21 -10.21 -0.48 -7.50
C ARG A 21 -9.54 0.88 -7.41
N PHE A 22 -10.06 1.84 -8.18
CA PHE A 22 -9.82 3.26 -7.97
C PHE A 22 -10.97 3.82 -7.14
N ASP A 23 -10.66 4.27 -5.93
CA ASP A 23 -11.64 4.88 -5.05
C ASP A 23 -11.93 6.34 -5.42
N GLN A 24 -10.94 7.05 -5.95
CA GLN A 24 -11.06 8.40 -6.50
C GLN A 24 -10.14 8.57 -7.71
N ALA A 25 -10.65 9.20 -8.76
CA ALA A 25 -9.89 9.59 -9.94
C ALA A 25 -10.32 11.00 -10.35
N LEU A 26 -9.42 11.97 -10.21
CA LEU A 26 -9.70 13.38 -10.45
C LEU A 26 -8.58 13.98 -11.32
N ALA A 27 -8.93 14.91 -12.20
CA ALA A 27 -7.97 15.65 -12.99
C ALA A 27 -8.33 17.13 -12.99
N LYS A 28 -7.34 18.00 -12.75
CA LYS A 28 -7.51 19.46 -12.76
C LYS A 28 -6.16 20.15 -12.96
N ASP A 29 -6.11 21.15 -13.84
CA ASP A 29 -4.97 22.06 -14.02
C ASP A 29 -3.61 21.35 -14.13
N GLY A 30 -3.51 20.34 -15.02
CA GLY A 30 -2.29 19.56 -15.21
C GLY A 30 -1.97 18.56 -14.08
N HIS A 31 -2.85 18.39 -13.10
CA HIS A 31 -2.70 17.41 -12.03
C HIS A 31 -3.69 16.26 -12.21
N VAL A 32 -3.24 15.04 -11.92
CA VAL A 32 -4.08 13.84 -11.85
C VAL A 32 -3.95 13.21 -10.48
N LEU A 33 -5.04 13.11 -9.74
CA LEU A 33 -5.12 12.41 -8.46
C LEU A 33 -5.75 11.04 -8.65
N LEU A 34 -5.08 10.02 -8.12
CA LEU A 34 -5.60 8.66 -8.01
C LEU A 34 -5.54 8.23 -6.54
N ARG A 35 -6.68 7.90 -5.96
CA ARG A 35 -6.77 7.09 -4.73
C ARG A 35 -7.23 5.70 -5.13
N TYR A 36 -6.51 4.67 -4.72
CA TYR A 36 -6.80 3.30 -5.10
C TYR A 36 -6.54 2.33 -3.96
N THR A 37 -7.20 1.19 -4.04
CA THR A 37 -6.95 0.04 -3.20
C THR A 37 -6.19 -1.00 -4.02
N ALA A 38 -5.12 -1.53 -3.45
CA ALA A 38 -4.30 -2.59 -4.04
C ALA A 38 -4.17 -3.77 -3.08
N GLU A 39 -3.83 -4.92 -3.63
CA GLU A 39 -3.60 -6.14 -2.87
C GLU A 39 -2.41 -6.92 -3.43
N GLY A 40 -1.89 -7.85 -2.64
CA GLY A 40 -0.84 -8.78 -3.05
C GLY A 40 -0.33 -9.60 -1.87
N SER A 41 0.49 -10.60 -2.17
CA SER A 41 1.01 -11.57 -1.23
C SER A 41 2.53 -11.53 -1.16
N HIS A 42 3.11 -11.85 -0.01
CA HIS A 42 4.56 -12.05 0.11
C HIS A 42 4.96 -13.41 -0.50
N CYS A 43 4.95 -13.47 -1.84
CA CYS A 43 5.14 -14.67 -2.65
C CYS A 43 6.36 -14.60 -3.58
N GLY A 44 7.01 -13.43 -3.66
CA GLY A 44 8.16 -13.19 -4.53
C GLY A 44 9.51 -13.43 -3.84
N LYS A 45 10.48 -12.55 -4.13
CA LYS A 45 11.80 -12.55 -3.48
C LYS A 45 11.68 -12.27 -1.99
N SER A 46 12.71 -12.65 -1.24
CA SER A 46 12.82 -12.27 0.17
C SER A 46 12.89 -10.75 0.32
N TYR A 47 12.26 -10.25 1.39
CA TYR A 47 12.30 -8.84 1.76
C TYR A 47 13.17 -8.67 3.01
N LYS A 48 14.35 -8.05 2.87
CA LYS A 48 15.28 -7.82 4.00
C LYS A 48 15.53 -9.09 4.84
N ASP A 49 15.88 -10.17 4.15
CA ASP A 49 16.12 -11.51 4.73
C ASP A 49 14.89 -12.22 5.31
N ILE A 50 13.70 -11.64 5.15
CA ILE A 50 12.43 -12.30 5.48
C ILE A 50 12.02 -13.18 4.29
N PRO A 51 11.93 -14.52 4.45
CA PRO A 51 11.48 -15.41 3.38
C PRO A 51 10.02 -15.16 3.02
N ALA A 52 9.64 -15.49 1.77
CA ALA A 52 8.26 -15.43 1.30
C ALA A 52 7.31 -16.14 2.29
N SER A 53 6.43 -15.37 2.92
CA SER A 53 5.55 -15.86 3.98
C SER A 53 4.22 -16.40 3.45
N GLY A 54 3.90 -16.13 2.18
CA GLY A 54 2.61 -16.45 1.56
C GLY A 54 1.44 -15.62 2.11
N LYS A 55 1.69 -14.70 3.05
CA LYS A 55 0.65 -13.84 3.63
C LYS A 55 0.16 -12.83 2.61
N HIS A 56 -1.15 -12.66 2.57
CA HIS A 56 -1.83 -11.66 1.76
C HIS A 56 -1.94 -10.33 2.52
N ALA A 57 -1.90 -9.22 1.80
CA ALA A 57 -2.19 -7.90 2.31
C ALA A 57 -3.04 -7.11 1.32
N GLN A 58 -3.88 -6.24 1.86
CA GLN A 58 -4.60 -5.21 1.12
C GLN A 58 -4.32 -3.85 1.76
N TRP A 59 -4.13 -2.81 0.94
CA TRP A 59 -3.81 -1.46 1.40
C TRP A 59 -4.37 -0.39 0.47
N SER A 60 -4.57 0.82 1.00
CA SER A 60 -4.89 1.99 0.19
C SER A 60 -3.63 2.75 -0.18
N ALA A 61 -3.70 3.48 -1.29
CA ALA A 61 -2.67 4.38 -1.75
C ALA A 61 -3.29 5.60 -2.42
N ALA A 62 -2.56 6.71 -2.39
CA ALA A 62 -2.90 7.92 -3.11
C ALA A 62 -1.67 8.44 -3.85
N ALA A 63 -1.86 8.88 -5.09
CA ALA A 63 -0.83 9.54 -5.87
C ALA A 63 -1.40 10.79 -6.56
N ILE A 64 -0.61 11.85 -6.58
CA ILE A 64 -0.86 13.04 -7.39
C ILE A 64 0.27 13.12 -8.41
N PHE A 65 -0.08 13.14 -9.68
CA PHE A 65 0.84 13.29 -10.81
C PHE A 65 0.72 14.70 -11.38
N GLU A 66 1.85 15.36 -11.61
CA GLU A 66 1.93 16.58 -12.40
C GLU A 66 2.26 16.20 -13.85
N VAL A 67 1.45 16.68 -14.79
CA VAL A 67 1.53 16.35 -16.21
C VAL A 67 1.87 17.59 -17.02
N GLU A 68 2.93 17.50 -17.81
CA GLU A 68 3.42 18.57 -18.69
C GLU A 68 3.82 17.93 -20.03
N ASP A 69 3.41 18.54 -21.15
CA ASP A 69 3.68 18.05 -22.52
C ASP A 69 3.32 16.56 -22.74
N GLY A 70 2.20 16.12 -22.15
CA GLY A 70 1.71 14.74 -22.24
C GLY A 70 2.57 13.71 -21.47
N LYS A 71 3.51 14.14 -20.63
CA LYS A 71 4.36 13.30 -19.79
C LYS A 71 4.15 13.59 -18.31
N ILE A 72 4.43 12.60 -17.47
CA ILE A 72 4.52 12.82 -16.02
C ILE A 72 5.82 13.58 -15.75
N ARG A 73 5.71 14.81 -15.26
CA ARG A 73 6.85 15.65 -14.84
C ARG A 73 7.34 15.25 -13.45
N SER A 74 6.41 15.05 -12.52
CA SER A 74 6.65 14.69 -11.13
C SER A 74 5.44 13.98 -10.55
N PHE A 75 5.63 13.32 -9.41
CA PHE A 75 4.53 12.77 -8.64
C PHE A 75 4.85 12.79 -7.15
N THR A 76 3.81 12.89 -6.34
CA THR A 76 3.85 12.56 -4.91
C THR A 76 2.96 11.36 -4.69
N LYS A 77 3.47 10.34 -4.01
CA LYS A 77 2.74 9.11 -3.73
C LYS A 77 2.92 8.71 -2.28
N GLU A 78 1.82 8.36 -1.65
CA GLU A 78 1.77 7.73 -0.35
C GLU A 78 0.94 6.45 -0.40
N TRP A 79 1.28 5.49 0.44
CA TRP A 79 0.46 4.30 0.65
C TRP A 79 0.49 3.90 2.11
N ASP A 80 -0.47 3.08 2.54
CA ASP A 80 -0.57 2.59 3.92
C ASP A 80 0.51 1.54 4.22
N GLN A 81 1.77 1.96 4.16
CA GLN A 81 2.95 1.09 4.15
C GLN A 81 3.06 0.26 5.42
N LYS A 82 2.77 0.86 6.58
CA LYS A 82 2.81 0.14 7.86
C LYS A 82 1.75 -0.94 7.92
N THR A 83 0.53 -0.65 7.49
CA THR A 83 -0.58 -1.61 7.44
C THR A 83 -0.23 -2.79 6.53
N MET A 84 0.32 -2.50 5.34
CA MET A 84 0.82 -3.53 4.42
C MET A 84 1.93 -4.38 5.06
N GLN A 85 2.95 -3.75 5.65
CA GLN A 85 4.07 -4.45 6.29
C GLN A 85 3.61 -5.38 7.43
N ILE A 86 2.61 -4.97 8.20
CA ILE A 86 2.03 -5.77 9.27
C ILE A 86 1.32 -7.00 8.71
N GLN A 87 0.44 -6.81 7.72
CA GLN A 87 -0.30 -7.91 7.08
C GLN A 87 0.65 -8.93 6.43
N LEU A 88 1.69 -8.47 5.74
CA LEU A 88 2.71 -9.33 5.12
C LEU A 88 3.64 -10.02 6.13
N GLY A 89 3.61 -9.60 7.40
CA GLY A 89 4.46 -10.13 8.47
C GLY A 89 5.90 -9.58 8.45
N TRP A 90 6.12 -8.41 7.85
CA TRP A 90 7.42 -7.74 7.79
C TRP A 90 7.69 -6.83 9.00
N GLY A 91 6.62 -6.34 9.65
CA GLY A 91 6.70 -5.47 10.82
C GLY A 91 6.10 -6.12 12.06
N PRO A 92 6.64 -5.86 13.26
CA PRO A 92 6.02 -6.32 14.49
C PRO A 92 4.71 -5.56 14.77
N VAL A 93 3.68 -6.29 15.21
CA VAL A 93 2.51 -5.69 15.87
C VAL A 93 2.65 -5.98 17.36
N LYS A 94 2.80 -4.93 18.17
CA LYS A 94 2.54 -5.08 19.60
C LYS A 94 1.03 -4.95 19.80
N ALA A 95 0.45 -5.82 20.64
CA ALA A 95 -0.93 -5.65 21.06
C ALA A 95 -1.09 -4.23 21.63
N SER A 96 -2.05 -3.49 21.09
CA SER A 96 -2.44 -2.18 21.61
C SER A 96 -3.83 -2.30 22.21
N ASP A 97 -4.03 -1.67 23.36
CA ASP A 97 -5.35 -1.55 23.98
C ASP A 97 -6.24 -0.54 23.22
N ASP A 98 -5.66 0.31 22.36
CA ASP A 98 -6.45 1.20 21.50
C ASP A 98 -7.11 0.38 20.37
N PRO A 99 -8.45 0.39 20.25
CA PRO A 99 -9.19 -0.37 19.26
C PRO A 99 -8.70 -0.19 17.81
N ARG A 100 -8.18 0.99 17.44
CA ARG A 100 -7.72 1.26 16.06
C ARG A 100 -6.35 0.60 15.75
N TRP A 101 -5.61 0.14 16.77
CA TRP A 101 -4.30 -0.53 16.64
C TRP A 101 -4.32 -1.99 17.10
N LYS A 102 -5.51 -2.59 17.27
CA LYS A 102 -5.63 -4.02 17.54
C LYS A 102 -5.04 -4.82 16.38
N ALA A 103 -4.28 -5.87 16.70
CA ALA A 103 -3.63 -6.71 15.70
C ALA A 103 -4.62 -7.31 14.69
N GLU A 104 -5.81 -7.67 15.15
CA GLU A 104 -6.91 -8.16 14.30
C GLU A 104 -7.39 -7.09 13.31
N ALA A 105 -7.55 -5.84 13.75
CA ALA A 105 -7.96 -4.73 12.90
C ALA A 105 -6.88 -4.36 11.86
N LEU A 106 -5.60 -4.42 12.26
CA LEU A 106 -4.47 -4.18 11.36
C LEU A 106 -4.24 -5.32 10.37
N ALA A 107 -4.57 -6.56 10.75
CA ALA A 107 -4.50 -7.74 9.90
C ALA A 107 -5.71 -7.86 8.95
N ASN A 108 -6.87 -7.36 9.36
CA ASN A 108 -8.13 -7.42 8.61
C ASN A 108 -8.75 -6.02 8.50
N ALA A 109 -8.13 -5.15 7.71
CA ALA A 109 -8.53 -3.75 7.57
C ALA A 109 -9.99 -3.58 7.08
N GLU A 110 -10.53 -4.56 6.34
CA GLU A 110 -11.93 -4.55 5.87
C GLU A 110 -12.95 -4.99 6.92
N ALA A 111 -12.54 -5.75 7.94
CA ALA A 111 -13.44 -6.29 8.96
C ALA A 111 -13.76 -5.27 10.07
N VAL A 112 -13.06 -4.14 10.11
CA VAL A 112 -13.33 -3.06 11.07
C VAL A 112 -14.67 -2.42 10.68
N PRO A 113 -15.68 -2.42 11.56
CA PRO A 113 -16.95 -1.76 11.26
C PRO A 113 -16.68 -0.31 10.90
N LYS A 114 -17.27 0.18 9.80
CA LYS A 114 -17.32 1.62 9.54
C LYS A 114 -17.95 2.27 10.77
N MET A 115 -17.16 2.97 11.58
CA MET A 115 -17.69 3.81 12.65
C MET A 115 -18.65 4.78 11.95
N LYS A 116 -19.95 4.65 12.25
CA LYS A 116 -20.94 5.63 11.81
C LYS A 116 -20.57 6.94 12.49
N GLU A 117 -20.46 8.00 11.69
CA GLU A 117 -20.36 9.39 12.17
C GLU A 117 -21.57 9.78 13.02
#